data_AF-A0A2P5N8Y2-F1
#
_entry.id   AF-A0A2P5N8Y2-F1
#
_cell.length_a   1.000
_cell.length_b   1.000
_cell.length_c   1.000
_cell.angle_alpha   90.00
_cell.angle_beta   90.00
_cell.angle_gamma   90.00
#
_symmetry.space_group_name_H-M   'P 1'
#
loop_
_entity.id
_entity.type
_entity.pdbx_description
1 polymer ?
#
loop_
_entity_poly.entity_id
_entity_poly.type
_entity_poly.pdbx_seq_one_letter_code
_entity_poly.pdbx_strand_id
1 'polypeptide(L)'
;MSIMEGTIMARPDPDMMGLLLSLRQQLESAAHGQAGQVIEQFCARHGRSKQTVWRWLTSFAGYDSGRKKRTDAGKTKLPEETLKFIAASKQMSVRANGKQTKPTAVAMNIADANGFEVPVCVSSVNRALRNRNMDGKSQAQARNHTRMRSLHPNHVHEIDPSLCLVFYIGSRQYVMTEQEFNKNKPAAIEKIKLKCWRYVRWDHASRAIDVRYYQAAGENQYSLFEFLLYTWGQQPHRLSHGVPKKLLWDKGSERSSPAVCNWLDAMGVDHTPHATHHAWVKGGVEGANNIVETQFESRLRDEPVTCVEQLNEAVERWVRDYNANAIKFVDAAIKLPDGQRLSRDELWQSILRHPEALVLLPDEKICRWFLAGKTHSRQIRDNLISFVHPELGVSRQYDLSQWAAHYSQREAIEIQPMLLAGGAVRVSIPRMGREPLLVQVEPISQHDSYGRNMANAIIGQEYKTAPHTAAQEAAKDIAKTAYGDVTLDEAEALLRKNARPFQGLNSGTGAIGHSNLGSTELPQRLIPAGRELDLPQAKPAELPRMNRVQMAKWLQGRLQNQYNAALLTDVSRRYPDGATEPELEAVLNDLQAGRTGAGRAKLQAI
;
A
#
# COMPACT_ATOMS: atom_id res chain seq x y z
N MET A 1 29.62 8.50 42.57
CA MET A 1 29.72 9.99 42.58
C MET A 1 28.67 10.51 41.62
N SER A 2 27.61 11.10 42.20
CA SER A 2 26.28 11.29 41.59
C SER A 2 26.27 12.27 40.42
N ILE A 3 25.69 11.83 39.29
CA ILE A 3 25.46 12.60 38.07
C ILE A 3 24.09 13.25 38.21
N MET A 4 24.03 14.56 38.43
CA MET A 4 22.78 15.31 38.43
C MET A 4 22.25 15.44 37.00
N GLU A 5 21.21 14.67 36.72
CA GLU A 5 20.20 14.98 35.71
C GLU A 5 19.59 16.37 35.98
N GLY A 6 19.18 17.05 34.91
CA GLY A 6 18.43 18.30 34.99
C GLY A 6 17.05 18.04 35.59
N THR A 7 16.98 17.96 36.92
CA THR A 7 15.72 17.99 37.65
C THR A 7 15.06 19.32 37.35
N ILE A 8 13.86 19.30 36.77
CA ILE A 8 12.94 20.45 36.78
C ILE A 8 12.91 20.95 38.21
N MET A 9 13.42 22.15 38.43
CA MET A 9 13.61 22.71 39.75
C MET A 9 12.23 22.84 40.40
N ALA A 10 11.93 22.02 41.42
CA ALA A 10 10.69 22.15 42.15
C ALA A 10 10.64 23.56 42.76
N ARG A 11 9.68 24.36 42.29
CA ARG A 11 9.41 25.69 42.82
C ARG A 11 9.02 25.54 44.30
N PRO A 12 9.55 26.37 45.21
CA PRO A 12 9.07 26.39 46.58
C PRO A 12 7.57 26.64 46.59
N ASP A 13 6.84 25.92 47.45
CA ASP A 13 5.46 26.28 47.77
C ASP A 13 5.38 27.69 48.39
N PRO A 14 4.20 28.32 48.45
CA PRO A 14 4.06 29.69 48.94
C PRO A 14 4.60 29.91 50.37
N ASP A 15 4.42 28.93 51.25
CA ASP A 15 4.88 29.01 52.65
C ASP A 15 6.41 28.97 52.73
N MET A 16 7.03 28.05 51.97
CA MET A 16 8.47 27.96 51.82
C MET A 16 9.05 29.20 51.16
N MET A 17 8.32 29.85 50.23
CA MET A 17 8.73 31.12 49.64
C MET A 17 8.78 32.23 50.69
N GLY A 18 7.76 32.33 51.55
CA GLY A 18 7.74 33.27 52.68
C GLY A 18 8.93 33.06 53.62
N LEU A 19 9.23 31.80 53.95
CA LEU A 19 10.39 31.44 54.77
C LEU A 19 11.73 31.80 54.12
N LEU A 20 11.85 31.63 52.79
CA LEU A 20 13.06 32.01 52.05
C LEU A 20 13.27 33.53 51.98
N LEU A 21 12.20 34.32 51.90
CA LEU A 21 12.29 35.79 51.95
C LEU A 21 12.75 36.28 53.33
N SER A 22 12.24 35.69 54.41
CA SER A 22 12.70 35.96 55.77
C SER A 22 14.16 35.54 55.98
N LEU A 23 14.55 34.36 55.46
CA LEU A 23 15.93 33.90 55.48
C LEU A 23 16.85 34.85 54.70
N ARG A 24 16.39 35.40 53.57
CA ARG A 24 17.14 36.40 52.80
C ARG A 24 17.45 37.64 53.62
N GLN A 25 16.44 38.21 54.30
CA GLN A 25 16.63 39.37 55.17
C GLN A 25 17.62 39.07 56.31
N GLN A 26 17.52 37.88 56.92
CA GLN A 26 18.47 37.45 57.94
C GLN A 26 19.91 37.40 57.40
N LEU A 27 20.09 36.89 56.17
CA LEU A 27 21.40 36.82 55.53
C LEU A 27 21.95 38.20 55.12
N GLU A 28 21.10 39.12 54.69
CA GLU A 28 21.46 40.51 54.37
C GLU A 28 21.89 41.28 55.63
N SER A 29 21.31 40.96 56.79
CA SER A 29 21.65 41.56 58.09
C SER A 29 22.78 40.83 58.85
N ALA A 30 23.23 39.66 58.37
CA ALA A 30 24.18 38.82 59.10
C ALA A 30 25.60 39.39 59.08
N ALA A 31 26.27 39.38 60.24
CA ALA A 31 27.67 39.76 60.35
C ALA A 31 28.61 38.81 59.57
N HIS A 32 29.79 39.30 59.20
CA HIS A 32 30.77 38.53 58.42
C HIS A 32 31.08 37.18 59.07
N GLY A 33 30.93 36.08 58.31
CA GLY A 33 31.15 34.70 58.80
C GLY A 33 29.93 33.99 59.39
N GLN A 34 28.81 34.69 59.66
CA GLN A 34 27.63 34.08 60.28
C GLN A 34 26.59 33.50 59.31
N ALA A 35 26.66 33.89 58.02
CA ALA A 35 25.73 33.40 56.98
C ALA A 35 25.71 31.86 56.87
N GLY A 36 26.83 31.18 57.14
CA GLY A 36 26.92 29.72 57.12
C GLY A 36 26.07 29.05 58.21
N GLN A 37 26.08 29.61 59.43
CA GLN A 37 25.31 29.10 60.56
C GLN A 37 23.80 29.34 60.36
N VAL A 38 23.42 30.50 59.84
CA VAL A 38 22.02 30.83 59.54
C VAL A 38 21.41 29.85 58.52
N ILE A 39 22.14 29.55 57.45
CA ILE A 39 21.73 28.54 56.47
C ILE A 39 21.65 27.14 57.10
N GLU A 40 22.59 26.78 57.95
CA GLU A 40 22.63 25.45 58.57
C GLU A 40 21.46 25.22 59.53
N GLN A 41 21.10 26.24 60.32
CA GLN A 41 19.91 26.22 61.16
C GLN A 41 18.63 26.10 60.33
N PHE A 42 18.53 26.84 59.21
CA PHE A 42 17.40 26.73 58.30
C PHE A 42 17.29 25.33 57.66
N CYS A 43 18.42 24.77 57.23
CA CYS A 43 18.49 23.42 56.66
C CYS A 43 18.04 22.35 57.66
N ALA A 44 18.50 22.44 58.91
CA ALA A 44 18.13 21.53 59.99
C ALA A 44 16.64 21.62 60.34
N ARG A 45 16.08 22.84 60.37
CA ARG A 45 14.69 23.08 60.73
C ARG A 45 13.69 22.63 59.64
N HIS A 46 14.06 22.75 58.37
CA HIS A 46 13.14 22.53 57.26
C HIS A 46 13.48 21.29 56.39
N GLY A 47 14.46 20.49 56.81
CA GLY A 47 14.80 19.22 56.15
C GLY A 47 15.32 19.38 54.71
N ARG A 48 16.03 20.48 54.42
CA ARG A 48 16.56 20.78 53.07
C ARG A 48 18.07 20.80 53.08
N SER A 49 18.68 20.40 51.95
CA SER A 49 20.14 20.50 51.80
C SER A 49 20.57 21.96 51.64
N LYS A 50 21.76 22.30 52.15
CA LYS A 50 22.36 23.64 51.97
C LYS A 50 22.37 24.06 50.50
N GLN A 51 22.65 23.12 49.60
CA GLN A 51 22.69 23.35 48.16
C GLN A 51 21.32 23.75 47.60
N THR A 52 20.23 23.10 48.03
CA THR A 52 18.86 23.44 47.60
C THR A 52 18.45 24.81 48.11
N VAL A 53 18.72 25.12 49.38
CA VAL A 53 18.37 26.41 50.00
C VAL A 53 19.09 27.56 49.31
N TRP A 54 20.40 27.45 49.08
CA TRP A 54 21.16 28.46 48.32
C TRP A 54 20.60 28.67 46.92
N ARG A 55 20.27 27.59 46.22
CA ARG A 55 19.69 27.66 44.88
C ARG A 55 18.33 28.35 44.89
N TRP A 56 17.48 28.06 45.87
CA TRP A 56 16.18 28.71 46.02
C TRP A 56 16.30 30.19 46.39
N LEU A 57 17.22 30.54 47.30
CA LEU A 57 17.50 31.92 47.66
C LEU A 57 17.90 32.75 46.44
N THR A 58 18.82 32.25 45.60
CA THR A 58 19.28 32.97 44.41
C THR A 58 18.26 32.98 43.27
N SER A 59 17.58 31.86 43.02
CA SER A 59 16.66 31.73 41.86
C SER A 59 15.24 32.23 42.11
N PHE A 60 14.76 32.26 43.36
CA PHE A 60 13.38 32.61 43.68
C PHE A 60 13.22 33.74 44.70
N ALA A 61 14.12 33.85 45.68
CA ALA A 61 14.06 34.92 46.68
C ALA A 61 14.90 36.17 46.31
N GLY A 62 15.68 36.12 45.22
CA GLY A 62 16.48 37.25 44.74
C GLY A 62 17.71 37.57 45.58
N TYR A 63 18.26 36.61 46.31
CA TYR A 63 19.49 36.80 47.09
C TYR A 63 20.72 36.97 46.18
N ASP A 64 21.42 38.08 46.33
CA ASP A 64 22.75 38.32 45.75
C ASP A 64 23.81 38.41 46.86
N SER A 65 24.88 37.63 46.72
CA SER A 65 26.00 37.63 47.67
C SER A 65 26.88 38.87 47.60
N GLY A 66 26.73 39.72 46.57
CA GLY A 66 27.55 40.91 46.36
C GLY A 66 29.03 40.63 46.10
N ARG A 67 29.44 39.35 46.05
CA ARG A 67 30.82 38.95 45.80
C ARG A 67 31.19 39.28 44.36
N LYS A 68 32.17 40.17 44.18
CA LYS A 68 32.77 40.43 42.88
C LYS A 68 33.22 39.12 42.25
N LYS A 69 32.62 38.80 41.10
CA LYS A 69 33.05 37.69 40.26
C LYS A 69 34.51 37.92 39.88
N ARG A 70 35.35 36.90 40.03
CA ARG A 70 36.78 37.00 39.68
C ARG A 70 36.92 37.42 38.21
N THR A 71 37.90 38.27 37.91
CA THR A 71 38.15 38.86 36.57
C THR A 71 38.52 37.83 35.50
N ASP A 72 38.91 36.63 35.91
CA ASP A 72 39.26 35.49 35.06
C ASP A 72 38.12 34.46 34.91
N ALA A 73 36.99 34.67 35.58
CA ALA A 73 35.88 33.73 35.54
C ALA A 73 35.29 33.60 34.12
N GLY A 74 35.49 32.42 33.52
CA GLY A 74 35.02 32.10 32.16
C GLY A 74 36.09 32.25 31.07
N LYS A 75 37.29 32.74 31.41
CA LYS A 75 38.42 32.80 30.47
C LYS A 75 39.13 31.45 30.40
N THR A 76 39.60 31.07 29.22
CA THR A 76 40.42 29.87 29.00
C THR A 76 41.67 30.27 28.21
N LYS A 77 42.80 29.62 28.51
CA LYS A 77 44.04 29.77 27.72
C LYS A 77 43.98 29.00 26.39
N LEU A 78 42.97 28.17 26.20
CA LEU A 78 42.78 27.38 24.97
C LEU A 78 42.32 28.29 23.82
N PRO A 79 43.07 28.36 22.71
CA PRO A 79 42.63 29.08 21.51
C PRO A 79 41.30 28.56 20.99
N GLU A 80 40.47 29.46 20.46
CA GLU A 80 39.13 29.07 19.99
C GLU A 80 39.18 28.19 18.74
N GLU A 81 40.15 28.41 17.87
CA GLU A 81 40.39 27.58 16.69
C GLU A 81 40.74 26.13 17.07
N THR A 82 41.67 25.94 18.02
CA THR A 82 41.99 24.63 18.58
C THR A 82 40.75 23.94 19.14
N LEU A 83 39.90 24.67 19.87
CA LEU A 83 38.67 24.11 20.45
C LEU A 83 37.67 23.67 19.36
N LYS A 84 37.52 24.47 18.30
CA LYS A 84 36.66 24.12 17.14
C LYS A 84 37.19 22.91 16.39
N PHE A 85 38.51 22.83 16.17
CA PHE A 85 39.14 21.67 15.55
C PHE A 85 38.89 20.40 16.37
N ILE A 86 39.10 20.45 17.69
CA ILE A 86 38.85 19.32 18.59
C ILE A 86 37.36 18.91 18.55
N ALA A 87 36.44 19.88 18.55
CA ALA A 87 35.00 19.61 18.47
C ALA A 87 34.63 18.91 17.15
N ALA A 88 35.05 19.47 16.01
CA ALA A 88 34.79 18.94 14.68
C ALA A 88 35.40 17.54 14.49
N SER A 89 36.66 17.36 14.91
CA SER A 89 37.37 16.07 14.85
C SER A 89 36.64 14.98 15.63
N LYS A 90 35.98 15.32 16.75
CA LYS A 90 35.14 14.38 17.51
C LYS A 90 33.79 14.13 16.84
N GLN A 91 33.16 15.17 16.29
CA GLN A 91 31.85 15.06 15.63
C GLN A 91 31.90 14.20 14.36
N MET A 92 32.97 14.33 13.56
CA MET A 92 33.20 13.49 12.37
C MET A 92 33.50 12.01 12.70
N SER A 93 33.70 11.68 13.97
CA SER A 93 33.92 10.31 14.45
C SER A 93 32.71 9.74 15.18
N VAL A 94 31.53 10.36 15.03
CA VAL A 94 30.27 9.81 15.51
C VAL A 94 29.75 8.82 14.49
N ARG A 95 29.52 7.57 14.90
CA ARG A 95 28.93 6.54 14.03
C ARG A 95 27.44 6.84 13.78
N ALA A 96 26.85 6.18 12.78
CA ALA A 96 25.42 6.28 12.46
C ALA A 96 24.49 5.96 13.65
N ASN A 97 24.95 5.17 14.62
CA ASN A 97 24.24 4.86 15.87
C ASN A 97 24.43 5.89 16.99
N GLY A 98 25.01 7.06 16.70
CA GLY A 98 25.23 8.14 17.67
C GLY A 98 26.41 7.93 18.64
N LYS A 99 27.12 6.80 18.59
CA LYS A 99 28.27 6.56 19.48
C LYS A 99 29.47 7.40 19.06
N GLN A 100 29.98 8.23 19.97
CA GLN A 100 31.26 8.90 19.80
C GLN A 100 32.41 7.89 19.95
N THR A 101 33.25 7.74 18.94
CA THR A 101 34.38 6.80 18.99
C THR A 101 35.71 7.46 19.34
N LYS A 102 35.80 8.79 19.25
CA LYS A 102 37.05 9.55 19.49
C LYS A 102 37.06 10.21 20.87
N PRO A 103 37.90 9.74 21.81
CA PRO A 103 38.11 10.40 23.10
C PRO A 103 38.74 11.79 22.93
N THR A 104 38.47 12.70 23.87
CA THR A 104 39.02 14.07 23.83
C THR A 104 40.54 14.09 23.84
N ALA A 105 41.20 13.20 24.61
CA ALA A 105 42.66 13.11 24.65
C ALA A 105 43.27 12.78 23.28
N VAL A 106 42.63 11.89 22.51
CA VAL A 106 43.05 11.55 21.14
C VAL A 106 42.85 12.75 20.21
N ALA A 107 41.73 13.45 20.31
CA ALA A 107 41.50 14.66 19.50
C ALA A 107 42.49 15.79 19.84
N MET A 108 42.89 15.92 21.11
CA MET A 108 43.94 16.86 21.54
C MET A 108 45.31 16.48 20.99
N ASN A 109 45.68 15.20 21.02
CA ASN A 109 46.94 14.73 20.45
C ASN A 109 47.00 14.96 18.93
N ILE A 110 45.90 14.72 18.22
CA ILE A 110 45.81 15.05 16.78
C ILE A 110 45.94 16.55 16.55
N ALA A 111 45.31 17.39 17.39
CA ALA A 111 45.42 18.84 17.26
C ALA A 111 46.88 19.30 17.46
N ASP A 112 47.53 18.84 18.52
CA ASP A 112 48.94 19.14 18.84
C ASP A 112 49.89 18.71 17.71
N ALA A 113 49.72 17.48 17.19
CA ALA A 113 50.50 16.96 16.07
C ALA A 113 50.32 17.73 14.75
N ASN A 114 49.24 18.53 14.63
CA ASN A 114 48.96 19.36 13.46
C ASN A 114 49.22 20.86 13.73
N GLY A 115 49.99 21.18 14.79
CA GLY A 115 50.44 22.54 15.09
C GLY A 115 49.43 23.41 15.84
N PHE A 116 48.33 22.85 16.34
CA PHE A 116 47.40 23.60 17.20
C PHE A 116 47.89 23.62 18.64
N GLU A 117 47.91 24.80 19.26
CA GLU A 117 48.32 24.95 20.66
C GLU A 117 47.25 24.39 21.62
N VAL A 118 47.62 23.41 22.46
CA VAL A 118 46.73 22.80 23.47
C VAL A 118 47.27 23.01 24.90
N PRO A 119 47.22 24.25 25.45
CA PRO A 119 47.92 24.59 26.70
C PRO A 119 47.16 24.17 27.98
N VAL A 120 46.19 23.27 27.87
CA VAL A 120 45.29 22.89 28.96
C VAL A 120 45.00 21.39 28.97
N CYS A 121 44.65 20.86 30.15
CA CYS A 121 44.32 19.45 30.32
C CYS A 121 42.94 19.07 29.72
N VAL A 122 42.73 17.77 29.52
CA VAL A 122 41.50 17.17 28.94
C VAL A 122 40.22 17.66 29.63
N SER A 123 40.23 17.78 30.96
CA SER A 123 39.06 18.22 31.74
C SER A 123 38.70 19.68 31.45
N SER A 124 39.69 20.53 31.19
CA SER A 124 39.52 21.93 30.82
C SER A 124 38.96 22.08 29.39
N VAL A 125 39.45 21.27 28.44
CA VAL A 125 38.88 21.20 27.07
C VAL A 125 37.42 20.73 27.12
N ASN A 126 37.11 19.65 27.86
CA ASN A 126 35.74 19.16 28.02
C ASN A 126 34.81 20.18 28.68
N ARG A 127 35.33 21.02 29.60
CA ARG A 127 34.56 22.12 30.20
C ARG A 127 34.31 23.23 29.19
N ALA A 128 35.32 23.61 28.41
CA ALA A 128 35.20 24.63 27.36
C ALA A 128 34.23 24.21 26.24
N LEU A 129 34.26 22.93 25.82
CA LEU A 129 33.31 22.36 24.86
C LEU A 129 31.86 22.45 25.39
N ARG A 130 31.62 22.06 26.65
CA ARG A 130 30.29 22.14 27.27
C ARG A 130 29.81 23.58 27.42
N ASN A 131 30.66 24.48 27.90
CA ASN A 131 30.31 25.89 28.08
C ASN A 131 29.95 26.58 26.75
N ARG A 132 30.51 26.11 25.63
CA ARG A 132 30.21 26.61 24.28
C ARG A 132 29.19 25.75 23.53
N ASN A 133 28.54 24.78 24.18
CA ASN A 133 27.59 23.83 23.58
C ASN A 133 28.16 23.04 22.37
N MET A 134 29.49 22.88 22.28
CA MET A 134 30.20 22.17 21.21
C MET A 134 30.49 20.71 21.55
N ASP A 135 30.08 20.25 22.73
CA ASP A 135 30.22 18.85 23.10
C ASP A 135 29.16 17.96 22.44
N GLY A 136 29.46 16.67 22.31
CA GLY A 136 28.61 15.70 21.62
C GLY A 136 27.18 15.61 22.14
N LYS A 137 26.99 15.78 23.46
CA LYS A 137 25.68 15.68 24.08
C LYS A 137 24.82 16.88 23.68
N SER A 138 25.38 18.09 23.75
CA SER A 138 24.71 19.33 23.33
C SER A 138 24.38 19.32 21.83
N GLN A 139 25.31 18.85 20.99
CA GLN A 139 25.10 18.76 19.54
C GLN A 139 24.07 17.69 19.16
N ALA A 140 24.03 16.55 19.86
CA ALA A 140 22.98 15.54 19.69
C ALA A 140 21.60 16.08 20.08
N GLN A 141 21.53 17.01 21.05
CA GLN A 141 20.31 17.64 21.53
C GLN A 141 19.93 18.93 20.74
N ALA A 142 20.74 19.35 19.77
CA ALA A 142 20.50 20.60 19.02
C ALA A 142 19.27 20.52 18.09
N ARG A 143 18.79 19.31 17.77
CA ARG A 143 17.53 19.14 17.03
C ARG A 143 16.36 19.42 17.96
N ASN A 144 15.72 20.57 17.79
CA ASN A 144 14.43 20.83 18.42
C ASN A 144 13.41 19.81 17.89
N HIS A 145 12.81 19.04 18.79
CA HIS A 145 11.73 18.12 18.47
C HIS A 145 10.39 18.83 18.63
N THR A 146 9.63 19.00 17.54
CA THR A 146 8.24 19.45 17.60
C THR A 146 7.38 18.31 18.14
N ARG A 147 6.56 18.58 19.16
CA ARG A 147 5.61 17.60 19.70
C ARG A 147 4.30 17.67 18.92
N MET A 148 3.81 16.52 18.48
CA MET A 148 2.51 16.39 17.81
C MET A 148 1.42 16.13 18.86
N ARG A 149 0.16 16.46 18.53
CA ARG A 149 -1.01 16.15 19.36
C ARG A 149 -1.98 15.24 18.60
N SER A 150 -2.61 14.32 19.32
CA SER A 150 -3.82 13.64 18.84
C SER A 150 -5.07 14.47 19.14
N LEU A 151 -6.14 14.24 18.39
CA LEU A 151 -7.41 14.93 18.58
C LEU A 151 -8.23 14.32 19.73
N HIS A 152 -8.26 13.00 19.82
CA HIS A 152 -8.99 12.21 20.81
C HIS A 152 -8.33 10.84 20.99
N PRO A 153 -8.67 10.05 22.02
CA PRO A 153 -8.33 8.62 22.06
C PRO A 153 -8.87 7.89 20.82
N ASN A 154 -8.18 6.85 20.36
CA ASN A 154 -8.45 6.16 19.09
C ASN A 154 -8.16 7.00 17.82
N HIS A 155 -7.53 8.18 17.94
CA HIS A 155 -7.17 8.98 16.76
C HIS A 155 -5.94 8.40 16.05
N VAL A 156 -4.88 8.06 16.81
CA VAL A 156 -3.61 7.56 16.28
C VAL A 156 -3.16 6.40 17.15
N HIS A 157 -3.03 5.22 16.55
CA HIS A 157 -2.36 4.07 17.16
C HIS A 157 -0.96 3.93 16.58
N GLU A 158 0.03 3.69 17.42
CA GLU A 158 1.39 3.29 17.01
C GLU A 158 1.57 1.81 17.32
N ILE A 159 2.17 1.04 16.40
CA ILE A 159 2.42 -0.39 16.56
C ILE A 159 3.86 -0.71 16.17
N ASP A 160 4.50 -1.50 17.04
CA ASP A 160 5.89 -1.91 16.85
C ASP A 160 6.08 -3.37 17.32
N PRO A 161 6.34 -4.31 16.41
CA PRO A 161 6.76 -5.65 16.76
C PRO A 161 8.22 -5.64 17.21
N SER A 162 8.53 -6.38 18.26
CA SER A 162 9.89 -6.53 18.77
C SER A 162 10.15 -7.97 19.20
N LEU A 163 11.39 -8.42 19.01
CA LEU A 163 11.80 -9.74 19.43
C LEU A 163 11.92 -9.78 20.95
N CYS A 164 11.18 -10.69 21.60
CA CYS A 164 11.25 -10.87 23.03
C CYS A 164 12.54 -11.63 23.42
N LEU A 165 13.10 -11.32 24.60
CA LEU A 165 14.21 -12.08 25.20
C LEU A 165 13.77 -13.45 25.74
N VAL A 166 12.47 -13.75 25.66
CA VAL A 166 11.85 -15.03 26.00
C VAL A 166 11.63 -15.87 24.74
N PHE A 167 11.99 -17.15 24.78
CA PHE A 167 11.70 -18.12 23.71
C PHE A 167 11.39 -19.49 24.28
N TYR A 168 10.77 -20.34 23.45
CA TYR A 168 10.32 -21.67 23.85
C TYR A 168 11.04 -22.74 23.04
N ILE A 169 11.51 -23.79 23.70
CA ILE A 169 12.00 -25.02 23.07
C ILE A 169 11.15 -26.18 23.61
N GLY A 170 10.29 -26.75 22.77
CA GLY A 170 9.23 -27.64 23.24
C GLY A 170 8.25 -26.88 24.15
N SER A 171 7.95 -27.45 25.32
CA SER A 171 7.07 -26.86 26.34
C SER A 171 7.83 -26.10 27.44
N ARG A 172 9.12 -25.82 27.25
CA ARG A 172 9.96 -25.18 28.26
C ARG A 172 10.34 -23.75 27.84
N GLN A 173 10.10 -22.80 28.73
CA GLN A 173 10.53 -21.41 28.59
C GLN A 173 12.02 -21.27 28.86
N TYR A 174 12.65 -20.44 28.04
CA TYR A 174 14.01 -19.97 28.19
C TYR A 174 14.02 -18.45 28.12
N VAL A 175 14.77 -17.82 29.01
CA VAL A 175 15.00 -16.37 29.01
C VAL A 175 16.50 -16.19 28.78
N MET A 176 16.90 -15.65 27.63
CA MET A 176 18.31 -15.37 27.35
C MET A 176 18.68 -13.98 27.84
N THR A 177 19.90 -13.85 28.33
CA THR A 177 20.48 -12.53 28.60
C THR A 177 20.92 -11.87 27.29
N GLU A 178 20.93 -10.53 27.25
CA GLU A 178 21.35 -9.75 26.08
C GLU A 178 22.80 -10.08 25.63
N GLN A 179 23.66 -10.49 26.57
CA GLN A 179 25.04 -10.94 26.30
C GLN A 179 25.10 -12.30 25.60
N GLU A 180 24.16 -13.21 25.90
CA GLU A 180 24.03 -14.49 25.22
C GLU A 180 23.39 -14.32 23.83
N PHE A 181 22.56 -13.29 23.64
CA PHE A 181 21.94 -12.88 22.37
C PHE A 181 22.91 -12.09 21.45
N ASN A 182 24.19 -12.44 21.44
CA ASN A 182 25.16 -11.74 20.60
C ASN A 182 24.88 -12.04 19.11
N LYS A 183 24.40 -11.03 18.36
CA LYS A 183 24.16 -11.07 16.90
C LYS A 183 25.35 -11.61 16.08
N ASN A 184 26.55 -11.62 16.65
CA ASN A 184 27.77 -12.12 16.01
C ASN A 184 28.05 -13.62 16.22
N LYS A 185 27.15 -14.39 16.88
CA LYS A 185 27.28 -15.85 17.06
C LYS A 185 26.08 -16.61 16.47
N PRO A 186 26.11 -17.00 15.19
CA PRO A 186 25.01 -17.67 14.48
C PRO A 186 24.52 -18.98 15.14
N ALA A 187 25.43 -19.74 15.77
CA ALA A 187 25.15 -21.06 16.30
C ALA A 187 24.17 -21.11 17.50
N ALA A 188 23.98 -19.99 18.22
CA ALA A 188 22.99 -19.92 19.31
C ALA A 188 21.56 -19.65 18.77
N ILE A 189 21.47 -18.94 17.64
CA ILE A 189 20.22 -18.51 17.02
C ILE A 189 19.57 -19.65 16.22
N GLU A 190 20.35 -20.54 15.61
CA GLU A 190 19.85 -21.70 14.86
C GLU A 190 19.20 -22.79 15.74
N LYS A 191 19.54 -22.85 17.04
CA LYS A 191 18.94 -23.83 17.97
C LYS A 191 17.52 -23.48 18.41
N ILE A 192 17.08 -22.24 18.16
CA ILE A 192 15.76 -21.73 18.54
C ILE A 192 14.84 -21.86 17.30
N LYS A 193 14.08 -22.97 17.21
CA LYS A 193 13.22 -23.24 16.05
C LYS A 193 12.10 -22.21 15.85
N LEU A 194 11.60 -21.60 16.93
CA LEU A 194 10.54 -20.60 16.89
C LEU A 194 10.81 -19.48 17.90
N LYS A 195 10.77 -18.23 17.43
CA LYS A 195 11.00 -17.03 18.25
C LYS A 195 9.68 -16.49 18.79
N CYS A 196 9.70 -15.85 19.96
CA CYS A 196 8.54 -15.15 20.50
C CYS A 196 8.63 -13.67 20.14
N TRP A 197 7.66 -13.19 19.37
CA TRP A 197 7.55 -11.80 18.96
C TRP A 197 6.51 -11.09 19.81
N ARG A 198 6.91 -10.00 20.46
CA ARG A 198 6.01 -9.10 21.20
C ARG A 198 5.49 -8.05 20.24
N TYR A 199 4.18 -7.95 20.11
CA TYR A 199 3.53 -6.85 19.40
C TYR A 199 2.95 -5.90 20.45
N VAL A 200 3.27 -4.62 20.33
CA VAL A 200 2.79 -3.57 21.23
C VAL A 200 2.03 -2.54 20.43
N ARG A 201 0.85 -2.16 20.93
CA ARG A 201 0.09 -1.00 20.46
C ARG A 201 0.14 0.10 21.51
N TRP A 202 0.30 1.32 21.06
CA TRP A 202 0.25 2.54 21.87
C TRP A 202 -0.80 3.50 21.31
N ASP A 203 -1.80 3.88 22.10
CA ASP A 203 -2.69 5.01 21.74
C ASP A 203 -2.00 6.34 22.05
N HIS A 204 -1.81 7.19 21.04
CA HIS A 204 -1.03 8.42 21.20
C HIS A 204 -1.69 9.45 22.15
N ALA A 205 -3.03 9.43 22.30
CA ALA A 205 -3.73 10.40 23.15
C ALA A 205 -3.79 9.95 24.63
N SER A 206 -4.30 8.74 24.87
CA SER A 206 -4.50 8.17 26.20
C SER A 206 -3.28 7.45 26.74
N ARG A 207 -2.34 7.08 25.86
CA ARG A 207 -1.17 6.26 26.16
C ARG A 207 -1.52 4.83 26.58
N ALA A 208 -2.76 4.39 26.30
CA ALA A 208 -3.18 3.00 26.51
C ALA A 208 -2.27 2.05 25.75
N ILE A 209 -1.87 0.96 26.43
CA ILE A 209 -0.97 -0.05 25.90
C ILE A 209 -1.76 -1.34 25.71
N ASP A 210 -1.63 -1.96 24.54
CA ASP A 210 -2.04 -3.35 24.34
C ASP A 210 -0.82 -4.17 23.93
N VAL A 211 -0.77 -5.42 24.37
CA VAL A 211 0.33 -6.33 24.10
C VAL A 211 -0.21 -7.69 23.72
N ARG A 212 0.45 -8.33 22.74
CA ARG A 212 0.24 -9.75 22.44
C ARG A 212 1.52 -10.37 21.91
N TYR A 213 1.70 -11.65 22.20
CA TYR A 213 2.86 -12.44 21.80
C TYR A 213 2.48 -13.47 20.74
N TYR A 214 3.37 -13.66 19.77
CA TYR A 214 3.23 -14.63 18.70
C TYR A 214 4.49 -15.46 18.56
N GLN A 215 4.32 -16.78 18.45
CA GLN A 215 5.41 -17.68 18.12
C GLN A 215 5.56 -17.76 16.59
N ALA A 216 6.68 -17.24 16.07
CA ALA A 216 6.95 -17.23 14.63
C ALA A 216 8.45 -17.25 14.33
N ALA A 217 8.84 -17.74 13.14
CA ALA A 217 10.24 -17.70 12.68
C ALA A 217 10.74 -16.26 12.46
N GLY A 218 9.83 -15.34 12.15
CA GLY A 218 10.07 -13.92 11.92
C GLY A 218 8.77 -13.11 11.97
N GLU A 219 8.89 -11.79 11.88
CA GLU A 219 7.77 -10.90 11.58
C GLU A 219 7.09 -11.35 10.28
N ASN A 220 5.76 -11.41 10.31
CA ASN A 220 4.97 -11.86 9.18
C ASN A 220 3.60 -11.19 9.19
N GLN A 221 2.99 -11.13 8.01
CA GLN A 221 1.70 -10.48 7.80
C GLN A 221 0.57 -11.08 8.65
N TYR A 222 0.59 -12.39 8.89
CA TYR A 222 -0.45 -13.07 9.67
C TYR A 222 -0.43 -12.60 11.13
N SER A 223 0.72 -12.63 11.81
CA SER A 223 0.85 -12.16 13.18
C SER A 223 0.46 -10.69 13.34
N LEU A 224 0.83 -9.85 12.37
CA LEU A 224 0.43 -8.44 12.35
C LEU A 224 -1.08 -8.27 12.23
N PHE A 225 -1.72 -8.97 11.28
CA PHE A 225 -3.16 -8.93 11.12
C PHE A 225 -3.91 -9.43 12.36
N GLU A 226 -3.51 -10.58 12.91
CA GLU A 226 -4.08 -11.12 14.15
C GLU A 226 -3.92 -10.15 15.32
N PHE A 227 -2.81 -9.40 15.38
CA PHE A 227 -2.60 -8.40 16.41
C PHE A 227 -3.56 -7.22 16.27
N LEU A 228 -3.76 -6.73 15.05
CA LEU A 228 -4.71 -5.65 14.74
C LEU A 228 -6.14 -6.06 15.10
N LEU A 229 -6.56 -7.29 14.74
CA LEU A 229 -7.86 -7.82 15.15
C LEU A 229 -8.00 -7.85 16.69
N TYR A 230 -6.97 -8.33 17.38
CA TYR A 230 -6.99 -8.38 18.84
C TYR A 230 -7.03 -7.00 19.50
N THR A 231 -6.19 -6.05 19.07
CA THR A 231 -6.07 -4.74 19.72
C THR A 231 -7.27 -3.82 19.43
N TRP A 232 -7.89 -3.96 18.26
CA TRP A 232 -9.07 -3.17 17.90
C TRP A 232 -10.38 -3.85 18.27
N GLY A 233 -10.39 -5.18 18.40
CA GLY A 233 -11.52 -5.93 18.92
C GLY A 233 -11.81 -5.61 20.39
N GLN A 234 -13.08 -5.70 20.78
CA GLN A 234 -13.49 -5.56 22.17
C GLN A 234 -13.02 -6.77 22.99
N GLN A 235 -12.42 -6.52 24.15
CA GLN A 235 -11.99 -7.56 25.09
C GLN A 235 -12.72 -7.41 26.43
N PRO A 236 -13.08 -8.51 27.13
CA PRO A 236 -13.89 -8.44 28.36
C PRO A 236 -13.31 -7.56 29.48
N HIS A 237 -11.99 -7.43 29.53
CA HIS A 237 -11.28 -6.75 30.62
C HIS A 237 -10.43 -5.56 30.15
N ARG A 238 -10.69 -5.04 28.95
CA ARG A 238 -9.93 -3.92 28.39
C ARG A 238 -10.88 -2.83 27.92
N LEU A 239 -10.66 -1.61 28.41
CA LEU A 239 -11.48 -0.48 28.01
C LEU A 239 -11.12 0.01 26.59
N SER A 240 -9.83 0.04 26.26
CA SER A 240 -9.39 0.50 24.93
C SER A 240 -9.68 -0.53 23.84
N HIS A 241 -10.36 -0.09 22.78
CA HIS A 241 -10.72 -0.87 21.60
C HIS A 241 -11.17 0.08 20.47
N GLY A 242 -11.47 -0.48 19.30
CA GLY A 242 -11.94 0.24 18.12
C GLY A 242 -10.86 0.46 17.07
N VAL A 243 -11.32 0.68 15.84
CA VAL A 243 -10.49 0.96 14.66
C VAL A 243 -10.07 2.43 14.70
N PRO A 244 -8.76 2.75 14.65
CA PRO A 244 -8.28 4.12 14.74
C PRO A 244 -8.42 4.87 13.42
N LYS A 245 -8.36 6.20 13.47
CA LYS A 245 -8.30 7.03 12.24
C LYS A 245 -6.95 6.89 11.53
N LYS A 246 -5.85 6.78 12.28
CA LYS A 246 -4.48 6.67 11.74
C LYS A 246 -3.71 5.53 12.39
N LEU A 247 -2.92 4.82 11.59
CA LEU A 247 -2.00 3.79 12.04
C LEU A 247 -0.53 4.17 11.75
N LEU A 248 0.18 4.37 12.86
CA LEU A 248 1.61 4.47 13.07
C LEU A 248 2.34 3.12 13.01
N TRP A 249 3.16 2.78 12.02
CA TRP A 249 3.91 1.51 12.05
C TRP A 249 5.24 1.53 11.30
N ASP A 250 6.13 0.58 11.61
CA ASP A 250 7.46 0.51 11.01
C ASP A 250 7.41 0.12 9.51
N LYS A 251 8.29 0.73 8.71
CA LYS A 251 8.38 0.52 7.25
C LYS A 251 8.65 -0.94 6.85
N GLY A 252 9.26 -1.73 7.75
CA GLY A 252 9.44 -3.17 7.56
C GLY A 252 8.11 -3.92 7.57
N SER A 253 7.17 -3.52 8.42
CA SER A 253 5.84 -4.12 8.54
C SER A 253 4.97 -3.82 7.32
N GLU A 254 5.00 -2.58 6.82
CA GLU A 254 4.29 -2.19 5.58
C GLU A 254 4.78 -3.02 4.37
N ARG A 255 6.10 -3.02 4.11
CA ARG A 255 6.68 -3.74 2.97
C ARG A 255 6.42 -5.25 3.01
N SER A 256 6.33 -5.83 4.21
CA SER A 256 6.12 -7.27 4.40
C SER A 256 4.63 -7.67 4.41
N SER A 257 3.70 -6.72 4.37
CA SER A 257 2.28 -6.97 4.64
C SER A 257 1.31 -6.28 3.66
N PRO A 258 1.43 -6.51 2.33
CA PRO A 258 0.61 -5.83 1.32
C PRO A 258 -0.89 -6.09 1.50
N ALA A 259 -1.32 -7.29 1.91
CA ALA A 259 -2.75 -7.55 2.09
C ALA A 259 -3.31 -6.88 3.36
N VAL A 260 -2.48 -6.64 4.38
CA VAL A 260 -2.87 -5.81 5.53
C VAL A 260 -3.05 -4.37 5.10
N CYS A 261 -2.18 -3.84 4.23
CA CYS A 261 -2.35 -2.49 3.68
C CYS A 261 -3.70 -2.37 2.94
N ASN A 262 -4.03 -3.33 2.08
CA ASN A 262 -5.33 -3.35 1.39
C ASN A 262 -6.52 -3.41 2.35
N TRP A 263 -6.41 -4.20 3.43
CA TRP A 263 -7.44 -4.28 4.45
C TRP A 263 -7.59 -2.96 5.24
N LEU A 264 -6.48 -2.31 5.60
CA LEU A 264 -6.46 -0.99 6.23
C LEU A 264 -7.10 0.08 5.34
N ASP A 265 -6.77 0.07 4.04
CA ASP A 265 -7.36 0.95 3.04
C ASP A 265 -8.87 0.74 2.91
N ALA A 266 -9.32 -0.52 2.94
CA ALA A 266 -10.73 -0.86 2.90
C ALA A 266 -11.48 -0.35 4.13
N MET A 267 -10.87 -0.41 5.32
CA MET A 267 -11.44 0.17 6.55
C MET A 267 -11.36 1.70 6.62
N GLY A 268 -10.70 2.35 5.67
CA GLY A 268 -10.48 3.79 5.69
C GLY A 268 -9.49 4.26 6.76
N VAL A 269 -8.58 3.38 7.20
CA VAL A 269 -7.51 3.74 8.14
C VAL A 269 -6.37 4.38 7.35
N ASP A 270 -6.00 5.60 7.72
CA ASP A 270 -4.81 6.24 7.15
C ASP A 270 -3.56 5.66 7.80
N HIS A 271 -2.92 4.71 7.10
CA HIS A 271 -1.69 4.07 7.55
C HIS A 271 -0.49 4.77 6.91
N THR A 272 0.48 5.13 7.73
CA THR A 272 1.71 5.77 7.26
C THR A 272 2.91 5.02 7.83
N PRO A 273 3.80 4.47 6.98
CA PRO A 273 5.05 3.90 7.45
C PRO A 273 5.94 4.99 8.04
N HIS A 274 6.62 4.70 9.14
CA HIS A 274 7.61 5.63 9.70
C HIS A 274 8.72 5.91 8.67
N ALA A 275 8.92 7.19 8.34
CA ALA A 275 10.03 7.60 7.48
C ALA A 275 11.37 7.37 8.22
N THR A 276 12.24 6.56 7.62
CA THR A 276 13.62 6.41 8.07
C THR A 276 14.25 7.80 8.17
N HIS A 277 14.71 8.19 9.36
CA HIS A 277 15.29 9.50 9.75
C HIS A 277 14.35 10.59 10.33
N HIS A 278 13.03 10.39 10.39
CA HIS A 278 12.12 11.31 11.10
C HIS A 278 11.71 10.75 12.46
N ALA A 279 12.57 10.96 13.46
CA ALA A 279 12.37 10.55 14.87
C ALA A 279 11.21 11.28 15.59
N TRP A 280 10.35 12.00 14.86
CA TRP A 280 9.25 12.79 15.42
C TRP A 280 8.07 11.94 15.90
N VAL A 281 7.98 10.70 15.41
CA VAL A 281 6.79 9.84 15.57
C VAL A 281 7.08 8.56 16.37
N LYS A 282 8.36 8.21 16.65
CA LYS A 282 8.72 6.90 17.23
C LYS A 282 8.71 6.83 18.78
N GLY A 283 8.47 7.94 19.47
CA GLY A 283 8.70 8.01 20.92
C GLY A 283 7.66 7.30 21.78
N GLY A 284 6.42 7.14 21.31
CA GLY A 284 5.32 6.55 22.08
C GLY A 284 5.48 5.05 22.24
N VAL A 285 5.50 4.34 21.11
CA VAL A 285 5.58 2.87 21.08
C VAL A 285 6.94 2.30 21.54
N GLU A 286 8.06 3.02 21.34
CA GLU A 286 9.36 2.64 21.92
C GLU A 286 9.29 2.68 23.45
N GLY A 287 8.67 3.75 24.00
CA GLY A 287 8.38 3.86 25.43
C GLY A 287 7.46 2.75 25.94
N ALA A 288 6.45 2.38 25.15
CA ALA A 288 5.55 1.27 25.46
C ALA A 288 6.29 -0.07 25.51
N ASN A 289 7.16 -0.37 24.54
CA ASN A 289 8.01 -1.56 24.55
C ASN A 289 8.89 -1.63 25.80
N ASN A 290 9.57 -0.53 26.15
CA ASN A 290 10.37 -0.46 27.37
C ASN A 290 9.52 -0.65 28.65
N ILE A 291 8.29 -0.14 28.67
CA ILE A 291 7.36 -0.40 29.78
C ILE A 291 7.07 -1.90 29.86
N VAL A 292 6.76 -2.57 28.75
CA VAL A 292 6.47 -4.02 28.78
C VAL A 292 7.69 -4.82 29.25
N GLU A 293 8.88 -4.51 28.76
CA GLU A 293 10.12 -5.19 29.19
C GLU A 293 10.38 -5.05 30.69
N THR A 294 10.28 -3.82 31.19
CA THR A 294 10.65 -3.49 32.58
C THR A 294 9.54 -3.75 33.59
N GLN A 295 8.27 -3.73 33.17
CA GLN A 295 7.09 -3.82 34.04
C GLN A 295 6.25 -5.06 33.82
N PHE A 296 6.46 -5.85 32.77
CA PHE A 296 5.79 -7.13 32.59
C PHE A 296 6.80 -8.27 32.47
N GLU A 297 7.67 -8.24 31.47
CA GLU A 297 8.57 -9.35 31.17
C GLU A 297 9.56 -9.63 32.30
N SER A 298 9.93 -8.60 33.06
CA SER A 298 10.74 -8.74 34.28
C SER A 298 10.17 -9.74 35.29
N ARG A 299 8.84 -9.95 35.30
CA ARG A 299 8.12 -10.86 36.23
C ARG A 299 8.13 -12.31 35.76
N LEU A 300 8.34 -12.56 34.47
CA LEU A 300 8.31 -13.91 33.88
C LEU A 300 9.45 -14.80 34.39
N ARG A 301 10.47 -14.22 35.01
CA ARG A 301 11.53 -14.98 35.68
C ARG A 301 11.07 -15.51 37.04
N ASP A 302 10.22 -14.77 37.74
CA ASP A 302 9.70 -15.13 39.07
C ASP A 302 8.55 -16.13 38.93
N GLU A 303 7.71 -15.96 37.91
CA GLU A 303 6.63 -16.88 37.53
C GLU A 303 6.74 -17.26 36.05
N PRO A 304 7.47 -18.34 35.72
CA PRO A 304 7.62 -18.81 34.35
C PRO A 304 6.31 -19.39 33.77
N VAL A 305 6.10 -19.16 32.48
CA VAL A 305 5.03 -19.71 31.65
C VAL A 305 5.57 -20.82 30.74
N THR A 306 4.73 -21.74 30.28
CA THR A 306 5.19 -22.88 29.45
C THR A 306 4.84 -22.78 27.97
N CYS A 307 3.93 -21.86 27.61
CA CYS A 307 3.52 -21.61 26.23
C CYS A 307 3.10 -20.14 26.00
N VAL A 308 2.87 -19.79 24.73
CA VAL A 308 2.48 -18.42 24.33
C VAL A 308 1.06 -18.08 24.78
N GLU A 309 0.19 -19.08 24.90
CA GLU A 309 -1.18 -18.90 25.39
C GLU A 309 -1.15 -18.41 26.85
N GLN A 310 -0.40 -19.09 27.72
CA GLN A 310 -0.21 -18.65 29.11
C GLN A 310 0.46 -17.27 29.21
N LEU A 311 1.43 -17.00 28.33
CA LEU A 311 2.07 -15.67 28.25
C LEU A 311 1.06 -14.57 27.89
N ASN A 312 0.18 -14.85 26.94
CA ASN A 312 -0.86 -13.92 26.51
C ASN A 312 -1.91 -13.70 27.62
N GLU A 313 -2.35 -14.76 28.30
CA GLU A 313 -3.25 -14.63 29.45
C GLU A 313 -2.63 -13.80 30.59
N ALA A 314 -1.33 -13.99 30.85
CA ALA A 314 -0.61 -13.23 31.86
C ALA A 314 -0.47 -11.74 31.48
N VAL A 315 -0.11 -11.46 30.21
CA VAL A 315 0.04 -10.06 29.76
C VAL A 315 -1.31 -9.35 29.69
N GLU A 316 -2.39 -10.05 29.37
CA GLU A 316 -3.75 -9.48 29.35
C GLU A 316 -4.18 -9.00 30.75
N ARG A 317 -3.95 -9.82 31.79
CA ARG A 317 -4.20 -9.41 33.18
C ARG A 317 -3.34 -8.22 33.59
N TRP A 318 -2.07 -8.23 33.19
CA TRP A 318 -1.16 -7.12 33.50
C TRP A 318 -1.54 -5.83 32.75
N VAL A 319 -1.90 -5.90 31.47
CA VAL A 319 -2.35 -4.76 30.66
C VAL A 319 -3.58 -4.10 31.29
N ARG A 320 -4.57 -4.90 31.73
CA ARG A 320 -5.74 -4.40 32.47
C ARG A 320 -5.29 -3.54 33.65
N ASP A 321 -4.44 -4.10 34.52
CA ASP A 321 -4.06 -3.42 35.76
C ASP A 321 -3.12 -2.24 35.54
N TYR A 322 -2.22 -2.34 34.56
CA TYR A 322 -1.29 -1.27 34.25
C TYR A 322 -2.00 -0.07 33.63
N ASN A 323 -2.94 -0.30 32.70
CA ASN A 323 -3.73 0.78 32.09
C ASN A 323 -4.68 1.44 33.10
N ALA A 324 -5.24 0.66 34.03
CA ALA A 324 -6.09 1.15 35.11
C ALA A 324 -5.32 1.74 36.31
N ASN A 325 -3.97 1.70 36.31
CA ASN A 325 -3.14 2.07 37.45
C ASN A 325 -3.51 1.33 38.76
N ALA A 326 -3.85 0.04 38.64
CA ALA A 326 -4.33 -0.81 39.74
C ALA A 326 -3.23 -1.65 40.40
N ILE A 327 -2.02 -1.66 39.86
CA ILE A 327 -0.90 -2.44 40.41
C ILE A 327 -0.35 -1.75 41.67
N LYS A 328 -0.46 -2.42 42.81
CA LYS A 328 0.06 -1.91 44.08
C LYS A 328 1.57 -1.60 43.99
N PHE A 329 1.97 -0.43 44.50
CA PHE A 329 3.33 0.13 44.50
C PHE A 329 3.90 0.52 43.12
N VAL A 330 3.16 0.31 42.04
CA VAL A 330 3.55 0.77 40.70
C VAL A 330 2.68 1.96 40.33
N ASP A 331 3.31 3.12 40.20
CA ASP A 331 2.64 4.35 39.78
C ASP A 331 2.67 4.45 38.25
N ALA A 332 1.67 3.85 37.62
CA ALA A 332 1.48 3.88 36.18
C ALA A 332 0.72 5.12 35.70
N ALA A 333 0.23 5.98 36.60
CA ALA A 333 -0.54 7.16 36.26
C ALA A 333 0.29 8.19 35.48
N ILE A 334 -0.37 8.85 34.53
CA ILE A 334 0.23 9.87 33.69
C ILE A 334 0.04 11.22 34.34
N LYS A 335 1.16 11.90 34.57
CA LYS A 335 1.17 13.28 35.04
C LYS A 335 0.99 14.24 33.88
N LEU A 336 -0.12 14.97 33.86
CA LEU A 336 -0.40 16.02 32.88
C LEU A 336 0.35 17.33 33.24
N PRO A 337 0.51 18.25 32.28
CA PRO A 337 1.23 19.52 32.51
C PRO A 337 0.64 20.40 33.63
N ASP A 338 -0.65 20.29 33.88
CA ASP A 338 -1.37 20.99 34.96
C ASP A 338 -1.20 20.32 36.33
N GLY A 339 -0.49 19.20 36.39
CA GLY A 339 -0.23 18.44 37.63
C GLY A 339 -1.22 17.34 37.93
N GLN A 340 -2.33 17.23 37.17
CA GLN A 340 -3.28 16.12 37.33
C GLN A 340 -2.62 14.78 37.04
N ARG A 341 -3.09 13.73 37.72
CA ARG A 341 -2.60 12.36 37.57
C ARG A 341 -3.78 11.49 37.16
N LEU A 342 -3.73 10.97 35.94
CA LEU A 342 -4.79 10.14 35.39
C LEU A 342 -4.20 8.83 34.89
N SER A 343 -4.90 7.74 35.11
CA SER A 343 -4.64 6.45 34.48
C SER A 343 -4.84 6.52 32.96
N ARG A 344 -4.33 5.52 32.25
CA ARG A 344 -4.52 5.43 30.79
C ARG A 344 -5.98 5.20 30.46
N ASP A 345 -6.67 4.41 31.28
CA ASP A 345 -8.10 4.16 31.13
C ASP A 345 -8.93 5.43 31.35
N GLU A 346 -8.63 6.24 32.37
CA GLU A 346 -9.31 7.53 32.57
C GLU A 346 -9.09 8.49 31.39
N LEU A 347 -7.87 8.54 30.84
CA LEU A 347 -7.62 9.32 29.63
C LEU A 347 -8.34 8.75 28.41
N TRP A 348 -8.43 7.42 28.29
CA TRP A 348 -9.18 6.78 27.22
C TRP A 348 -10.69 7.06 27.33
N GLN A 349 -11.26 7.08 28.53
CA GLN A 349 -12.67 7.44 28.75
C GLN A 349 -13.03 8.84 28.21
N SER A 350 -12.05 9.73 28.01
CA SER A 350 -12.30 11.02 27.35
C SER A 350 -12.83 10.88 25.91
N ILE A 351 -12.74 9.69 25.30
CA ILE A 351 -13.39 9.36 24.02
C ILE A 351 -14.91 9.54 24.06
N LEU A 352 -15.55 9.51 25.24
CA LEU A 352 -16.98 9.81 25.39
C LEU A 352 -17.35 11.22 24.92
N ARG A 353 -16.38 12.14 24.84
CA ARG A 353 -16.56 13.49 24.27
C ARG A 353 -16.56 13.51 22.74
N HIS A 354 -16.18 12.39 22.12
CA HIS A 354 -16.04 12.15 20.68
C HIS A 354 -16.64 10.78 20.34
N PRO A 355 -17.95 10.55 20.53
CA PRO A 355 -18.56 9.25 20.33
C PRO A 355 -18.32 8.69 18.91
N GLU A 356 -18.21 9.56 17.90
CA GLU A 356 -17.87 9.21 16.51
C GLU A 356 -16.45 8.62 16.34
N ALA A 357 -15.57 8.81 17.32
CA ALA A 357 -14.22 8.26 17.31
C ALA A 357 -14.17 6.77 17.67
N LEU A 358 -15.18 6.22 18.34
CA LEU A 358 -15.23 4.81 18.69
C LEU A 358 -15.93 4.02 17.58
N VAL A 359 -15.14 3.54 16.62
CA VAL A 359 -15.63 2.68 15.53
C VAL A 359 -15.31 1.24 15.88
N LEU A 360 -16.34 0.40 16.04
CA LEU A 360 -16.15 -1.01 16.38
C LEU A 360 -15.50 -1.77 15.22
N LEU A 361 -14.61 -2.70 15.56
CA LEU A 361 -14.05 -3.61 14.58
C LEU A 361 -15.16 -4.50 14.00
N PRO A 362 -15.25 -4.66 12.66
CA PRO A 362 -16.17 -5.60 12.03
C PRO A 362 -15.93 -7.04 12.46
N ASP A 363 -16.91 -7.90 12.17
CA ASP A 363 -16.77 -9.34 12.40
C ASP A 363 -15.49 -9.88 11.74
N GLU A 364 -14.84 -10.80 12.44
CA GLU A 364 -13.56 -11.37 12.02
C GLU A 364 -13.66 -12.03 10.64
N LYS A 365 -14.78 -12.68 10.30
CA LYS A 365 -14.98 -13.29 8.99
C LYS A 365 -14.98 -12.24 7.88
N ILE A 366 -15.56 -11.08 8.14
CA ILE A 366 -15.56 -9.95 7.20
C ILE A 366 -14.12 -9.43 7.07
N CYS A 367 -13.41 -9.18 8.17
CA CYS A 367 -12.03 -8.72 8.13
C CYS A 367 -11.12 -9.68 7.33
N ARG A 368 -11.23 -10.99 7.57
CA ARG A 368 -10.48 -12.02 6.82
C ARG A 368 -10.85 -12.07 5.33
N TRP A 369 -12.11 -11.80 4.98
CA TRP A 369 -12.53 -11.70 3.58
C TRP A 369 -11.82 -10.55 2.86
N PHE A 370 -11.72 -9.38 3.49
CA PHE A 370 -11.03 -8.21 2.92
C PHE A 370 -9.50 -8.41 2.86
N LEU A 371 -8.92 -9.13 3.83
CA LEU A 371 -7.50 -9.51 3.81
C LEU A 371 -7.14 -10.36 2.56
N ALA A 372 -8.09 -11.15 2.04
CA ALA A 372 -7.87 -11.95 0.84
C ALA A 372 -7.73 -11.11 -0.46
N GLY A 373 -8.02 -9.80 -0.41
CA GLY A 373 -7.64 -8.84 -1.44
C GLY A 373 -8.26 -9.08 -2.81
N LYS A 374 -9.50 -9.57 -2.88
CA LYS A 374 -10.18 -9.78 -4.17
C LYS A 374 -10.62 -8.45 -4.77
N THR A 375 -9.88 -7.95 -5.76
CA THR A 375 -10.36 -6.88 -6.63
C THR A 375 -11.51 -7.40 -7.48
N HIS A 376 -12.58 -6.62 -7.61
CA HIS A 376 -13.75 -7.00 -8.40
C HIS A 376 -13.85 -6.11 -9.63
N SER A 377 -14.04 -6.71 -10.81
CA SER A 377 -14.35 -5.95 -12.02
C SER A 377 -15.87 -5.84 -12.20
N ARG A 378 -16.38 -4.65 -12.49
CA ARG A 378 -17.80 -4.41 -12.83
C ARG A 378 -17.91 -3.54 -14.06
N GLN A 379 -18.90 -3.85 -14.90
CA GLN A 379 -19.22 -3.03 -16.07
C GLN A 379 -20.19 -1.92 -15.69
N ILE A 380 -19.91 -0.71 -16.16
CA ILE A 380 -20.81 0.43 -16.01
C ILE A 380 -22.02 0.25 -16.94
N ARG A 381 -23.23 0.40 -16.41
CA ARG A 381 -24.48 0.38 -17.18
C ARG A 381 -25.35 1.54 -16.74
N ASP A 382 -25.68 2.42 -17.68
CA ASP A 382 -26.51 3.60 -17.44
C ASP A 382 -25.94 4.49 -16.33
N ASN A 383 -24.60 4.63 -16.30
CA ASN A 383 -23.83 5.31 -15.24
C ASN A 383 -23.90 4.65 -13.86
N LEU A 384 -24.48 3.45 -13.76
CA LEU A 384 -24.58 2.68 -12.53
C LEU A 384 -23.66 1.46 -12.54
N ILE A 385 -23.28 1.01 -11.36
CA ILE A 385 -22.76 -0.34 -11.13
C ILE A 385 -23.59 -1.06 -10.07
N SER A 386 -23.66 -2.39 -10.17
CA SER A 386 -24.28 -3.24 -9.16
C SER A 386 -23.24 -4.11 -8.46
N PHE A 387 -23.27 -4.13 -7.13
CA PHE A 387 -22.34 -4.92 -6.32
C PHE A 387 -22.99 -5.44 -5.05
N VAL A 388 -22.71 -6.72 -4.74
CA VAL A 388 -23.09 -7.35 -3.47
C VAL A 388 -22.00 -7.04 -2.46
N HIS A 389 -22.24 -6.02 -1.63
CA HIS A 389 -21.27 -5.60 -0.63
C HIS A 389 -21.19 -6.63 0.52
N PRO A 390 -20.00 -7.09 0.94
CA PRO A 390 -19.87 -8.08 2.02
C PRO A 390 -20.55 -7.68 3.33
N GLU A 391 -20.50 -6.38 3.68
CA GLU A 391 -21.17 -5.83 4.87
C GLU A 391 -22.70 -5.82 4.75
N LEU A 392 -23.24 -5.64 3.54
CA LEU A 392 -24.70 -5.53 3.33
C LEU A 392 -25.35 -6.89 3.02
N GLY A 393 -24.59 -7.85 2.49
CA GLY A 393 -25.09 -9.17 2.09
C GLY A 393 -26.06 -9.17 0.90
N VAL A 394 -26.42 -8.01 0.36
CA VAL A 394 -27.37 -7.86 -0.75
C VAL A 394 -26.78 -6.99 -1.87
N SER A 395 -27.26 -7.19 -3.10
CA SER A 395 -26.86 -6.38 -4.25
C SER A 395 -27.41 -4.96 -4.11
N ARG A 396 -26.55 -3.96 -4.22
CA ARG A 396 -26.91 -2.53 -4.29
C ARG A 396 -26.40 -1.90 -5.58
N GLN A 397 -27.06 -0.83 -6.00
CA GLN A 397 -26.64 0.02 -7.10
C GLN A 397 -25.86 1.22 -6.58
N TYR A 398 -24.87 1.66 -7.34
CA TYR A 398 -24.02 2.82 -7.04
C TYR A 398 -24.00 3.72 -8.26
N ASP A 399 -24.19 5.02 -8.05
CA ASP A 399 -24.28 6.02 -9.11
C ASP A 399 -22.92 6.68 -9.39
N LEU A 400 -22.46 6.57 -10.63
CA LEU A 400 -21.20 7.14 -11.11
C LEU A 400 -21.41 8.36 -12.02
N SER A 401 -22.64 8.87 -12.13
CA SER A 401 -23.00 9.94 -13.07
C SER A 401 -22.15 11.20 -12.90
N GLN A 402 -21.71 11.51 -11.68
CA GLN A 402 -20.83 12.65 -11.40
C GLN A 402 -19.48 12.59 -12.14
N TRP A 403 -19.01 11.39 -12.50
CA TRP A 403 -17.73 11.16 -13.17
C TRP A 403 -17.87 10.68 -14.62
N ALA A 404 -19.05 10.85 -15.23
CA ALA A 404 -19.35 10.37 -16.58
C ALA A 404 -18.29 10.78 -17.62
N ALA A 405 -17.73 11.99 -17.51
CA ALA A 405 -16.67 12.50 -18.39
C ALA A 405 -15.33 11.72 -18.33
N HIS A 406 -15.22 10.68 -17.50
CA HIS A 406 -13.98 9.90 -17.33
C HIS A 406 -14.09 8.44 -17.74
N TYR A 407 -15.26 7.96 -18.16
CA TYR A 407 -15.47 6.58 -18.58
C TYR A 407 -16.45 6.47 -19.76
N SER A 408 -16.54 5.28 -20.32
CA SER A 408 -17.52 4.89 -21.34
C SER A 408 -18.58 3.94 -20.79
N GLN A 409 -19.76 3.92 -21.41
CA GLN A 409 -20.75 2.88 -21.08
C GLN A 409 -20.18 1.49 -21.38
N ARG A 410 -20.51 0.51 -20.52
CA ARG A 410 -20.02 -0.88 -20.54
C ARG A 410 -18.52 -1.05 -20.30
N GLU A 411 -17.80 0.02 -19.98
CA GLU A 411 -16.41 -0.07 -19.55
C GLU A 411 -16.31 -0.87 -18.25
N ALA A 412 -15.32 -1.76 -18.18
CA ALA A 412 -15.04 -2.55 -17.00
C ALA A 412 -14.13 -1.75 -16.07
N ILE A 413 -14.61 -1.48 -14.86
CA ILE A 413 -13.89 -0.76 -13.81
C ILE A 413 -13.58 -1.70 -12.65
N GLU A 414 -12.50 -1.39 -11.94
CA GLU A 414 -12.17 -2.09 -10.71
C GLU A 414 -12.89 -1.43 -9.54
N ILE A 415 -13.48 -2.28 -8.70
CA ILE A 415 -14.14 -1.87 -7.48
C ILE A 415 -13.53 -2.61 -6.30
N GLN A 416 -13.35 -1.85 -5.23
CA GLN A 416 -12.90 -2.32 -3.94
C GLN A 416 -13.98 -1.95 -2.92
N PRO A 417 -14.65 -2.91 -2.27
CA PRO A 417 -15.56 -2.57 -1.19
C PRO A 417 -14.84 -1.80 -0.07
N MET A 418 -15.58 -0.99 0.65
CA MET A 418 -15.08 -0.31 1.85
C MET A 418 -15.79 -0.86 3.08
N LEU A 419 -15.02 -1.14 4.10
CA LEU A 419 -15.47 -1.69 5.36
C LEU A 419 -15.77 -0.55 6.33
N LEU A 420 -16.84 -0.65 7.12
CA LEU A 420 -17.29 0.40 8.05
C LEU A 420 -17.75 1.69 7.36
N ALA A 421 -18.15 1.59 6.09
CA ALA A 421 -18.51 2.74 5.27
C ALA A 421 -19.96 2.66 4.75
N GLY A 422 -20.86 1.99 5.48
CA GLY A 422 -22.27 1.88 5.10
C GLY A 422 -22.48 1.15 3.77
N GLY A 423 -21.55 0.26 3.40
CA GLY A 423 -21.54 -0.42 2.11
C GLY A 423 -20.98 0.39 0.95
N ALA A 424 -20.29 1.50 1.18
CA ALA A 424 -19.61 2.26 0.13
C ALA A 424 -18.56 1.41 -0.61
N VAL A 425 -18.27 1.80 -1.85
CA VAL A 425 -17.24 1.18 -2.68
C VAL A 425 -16.25 2.24 -3.17
N ARG A 426 -14.97 1.89 -3.23
CA ARG A 426 -13.95 2.64 -3.96
C ARG A 426 -13.91 2.12 -5.39
N VAL A 427 -14.10 3.01 -6.35
CA VAL A 427 -14.06 2.72 -7.78
C VAL A 427 -12.80 3.31 -8.37
N SER A 428 -12.04 2.48 -9.11
CA SER A 428 -10.87 2.90 -9.87
C SER A 428 -11.25 3.11 -11.33
N ILE A 429 -11.26 4.37 -11.76
CA ILE A 429 -11.57 4.76 -13.14
C ILE A 429 -10.24 4.95 -13.88
N PRO A 430 -9.91 4.13 -14.89
CA PRO A 430 -8.64 4.22 -15.61
C PRO A 430 -8.56 5.53 -16.41
N ARG A 431 -7.37 6.15 -16.45
CA ARG A 431 -7.11 7.36 -17.25
C ARG A 431 -5.83 7.18 -18.05
N MET A 432 -5.90 7.41 -19.35
CA MET A 432 -4.72 7.26 -20.23
C MET A 432 -3.61 8.24 -19.83
N GLY A 433 -2.41 7.70 -19.57
CA GLY A 433 -1.21 8.49 -19.24
C GLY A 433 -1.23 9.20 -17.90
N ARG A 434 -2.17 8.86 -17.00
CA ARG A 434 -2.30 9.42 -15.64
C ARG A 434 -2.62 8.30 -14.66
N GLU A 435 -2.38 8.56 -13.37
CA GLU A 435 -2.86 7.66 -12.32
C GLU A 435 -4.40 7.49 -12.41
N PRO A 436 -4.94 6.28 -12.14
CA PRO A 436 -6.37 6.04 -12.09
C PRO A 436 -7.07 7.01 -11.12
N LEU A 437 -8.26 7.46 -11.49
CA LEU A 437 -9.08 8.27 -10.60
C LEU A 437 -9.79 7.34 -9.61
N LEU A 438 -9.39 7.42 -8.34
CA LEU A 438 -10.03 6.70 -7.25
C LEU A 438 -11.18 7.54 -6.68
N VAL A 439 -12.41 7.03 -6.75
CA VAL A 439 -13.60 7.71 -6.22
C VAL A 439 -14.31 6.82 -5.20
N GLN A 440 -14.81 7.41 -4.13
CA GLN A 440 -15.64 6.72 -3.14
C GLN A 440 -17.11 6.98 -3.43
N VAL A 441 -17.92 5.93 -3.48
CA VAL A 441 -19.32 5.99 -3.89
C VAL A 441 -20.18 5.21 -2.91
N GLU A 442 -21.21 5.86 -2.38
CA GLU A 442 -22.19 5.24 -1.47
C GLU A 442 -23.29 4.50 -2.25
N PRO A 443 -23.89 3.44 -1.67
CA PRO A 443 -25.00 2.75 -2.32
C PRO A 443 -26.24 3.64 -2.37
N ILE A 444 -27.03 3.54 -3.44
CA ILE A 444 -28.33 4.19 -3.54
C ILE A 444 -29.24 3.61 -2.45
N SER A 445 -29.66 4.46 -1.52
CA SER A 445 -30.44 4.06 -0.34
C SER A 445 -31.92 4.42 -0.45
N GLN A 446 -32.25 5.52 -1.12
CA GLN A 446 -33.62 6.05 -1.20
C GLN A 446 -34.34 5.55 -2.46
N HIS A 447 -35.37 4.74 -2.25
CA HIS A 447 -36.25 4.27 -3.32
C HIS A 447 -37.70 4.63 -3.00
N ASP A 448 -38.51 4.84 -4.04
CA ASP A 448 -39.96 4.95 -3.90
C ASP A 448 -40.58 3.59 -3.52
N SER A 449 -41.89 3.57 -3.24
CA SER A 449 -42.64 2.36 -2.90
C SER A 449 -42.66 1.30 -4.02
N TYR A 450 -42.20 1.66 -5.22
CA TYR A 450 -42.15 0.80 -6.40
C TYR A 450 -40.71 0.39 -6.78
N GLY A 451 -39.72 0.74 -5.94
CA GLY A 451 -38.31 0.37 -6.11
C GLY A 451 -37.51 1.22 -7.09
N ARG A 452 -37.97 2.43 -7.45
CA ARG A 452 -37.20 3.38 -8.27
C ARG A 452 -36.41 4.35 -7.40
N ASN A 453 -35.20 4.71 -7.82
CA ASN A 453 -34.39 5.72 -7.11
C ASN A 453 -35.17 7.04 -7.00
N MET A 454 -35.26 7.58 -5.79
CA MET A 454 -35.92 8.85 -5.50
C MET A 454 -35.29 10.06 -6.23
N ALA A 455 -34.04 9.96 -6.66
CA ALA A 455 -33.37 10.99 -7.45
C ALA A 455 -33.82 11.02 -8.93
N ASN A 456 -34.51 10.00 -9.41
CA ASN A 456 -34.97 9.92 -10.79
C ASN A 456 -36.02 10.98 -11.09
N ALA A 457 -36.03 11.47 -12.33
CA ALA A 457 -37.04 12.43 -12.79
C ALA A 457 -38.44 11.80 -12.82
N ILE A 458 -39.45 12.57 -12.40
CA ILE A 458 -40.86 12.16 -12.46
C ILE A 458 -41.35 12.35 -13.90
N ILE A 459 -41.84 11.26 -14.51
CA ILE A 459 -42.35 11.24 -15.88
C ILE A 459 -43.43 12.31 -16.05
N GLY A 460 -43.27 13.19 -17.03
CA GLY A 460 -44.22 14.25 -17.37
C GLY A 460 -44.16 15.49 -16.47
N GLN A 461 -43.29 15.52 -15.46
CA GLN A 461 -43.07 16.68 -14.59
C GLN A 461 -41.68 17.26 -14.75
N GLU A 462 -40.67 16.39 -14.77
CA GLU A 462 -39.27 16.78 -14.91
C GLU A 462 -38.62 16.03 -16.07
N TYR A 463 -37.82 16.74 -16.87
CA TYR A 463 -36.96 16.15 -17.89
C TYR A 463 -35.51 16.46 -17.52
N LYS A 464 -34.76 15.43 -17.10
CA LYS A 464 -33.33 15.53 -16.78
C LYS A 464 -32.54 14.74 -17.83
N THR A 465 -31.62 15.41 -18.50
CA THR A 465 -30.68 14.76 -19.43
C THR A 465 -29.52 14.17 -18.63
N ALA A 466 -29.17 12.91 -18.90
CA ALA A 466 -28.00 12.30 -18.27
C ALA A 466 -26.71 13.05 -18.67
N PRO A 467 -25.72 13.15 -17.77
CA PRO A 467 -24.43 13.74 -18.10
C PRO A 467 -23.74 12.95 -19.22
N HIS A 468 -23.03 13.66 -20.08
CA HIS A 468 -22.33 13.04 -21.21
C HIS A 468 -21.14 12.22 -20.70
N THR A 469 -21.04 11.00 -21.19
CA THR A 469 -19.87 10.15 -20.97
C THR A 469 -18.67 10.60 -21.80
N ALA A 470 -17.45 10.17 -21.45
CA ALA A 470 -16.25 10.47 -22.24
C ALA A 470 -16.40 10.08 -23.72
N ALA A 471 -17.06 8.94 -24.00
CA ALA A 471 -17.35 8.50 -25.36
C ALA A 471 -18.35 9.41 -26.10
N GLN A 472 -19.33 9.99 -25.39
CA GLN A 472 -20.29 10.92 -25.99
C GLN A 472 -19.68 12.30 -26.25
N GLU A 473 -18.75 12.75 -25.41
CA GLU A 473 -17.95 13.94 -25.68
C GLU A 473 -17.06 13.72 -26.91
N ALA A 474 -16.35 12.59 -26.98
CA ALA A 474 -15.58 12.21 -28.16
C ALA A 474 -16.45 12.09 -29.42
N ALA A 475 -17.67 11.55 -29.31
CA ALA A 475 -18.60 11.46 -30.43
C ALA A 475 -19.03 12.86 -30.93
N LYS A 476 -19.20 13.85 -30.03
CA LYS A 476 -19.45 15.24 -30.43
C LYS A 476 -18.27 15.80 -31.21
N ASP A 477 -17.04 15.58 -30.74
CA ASP A 477 -15.85 16.08 -31.43
C ASP A 477 -15.63 15.40 -32.80
N ILE A 478 -15.93 14.10 -32.89
CA ILE A 478 -15.93 13.34 -34.15
C ILE A 478 -16.98 13.90 -35.11
N ALA A 479 -18.21 14.11 -34.62
CA ALA A 479 -19.29 14.70 -35.41
C ALA A 479 -18.91 16.10 -35.91
N LYS A 480 -18.29 16.92 -35.05
CA LYS A 480 -17.80 18.24 -35.42
C LYS A 480 -16.71 18.19 -36.48
N THR A 481 -15.77 17.27 -36.34
CA THR A 481 -14.72 17.05 -37.33
C THR A 481 -15.29 16.60 -38.67
N ALA A 482 -16.32 15.75 -38.65
CA ALA A 482 -16.96 15.22 -39.85
C ALA A 482 -17.87 16.25 -40.54
N TYR A 483 -18.66 17.04 -39.82
CA TYR A 483 -19.74 17.84 -40.42
C TYR A 483 -19.71 19.33 -40.08
N GLY A 484 -18.73 19.82 -39.31
CA GLY A 484 -18.68 21.20 -38.82
C GLY A 484 -19.43 21.36 -37.49
N ASP A 485 -19.74 22.58 -37.06
CA ASP A 485 -20.35 22.81 -35.75
C ASP A 485 -21.83 22.36 -35.71
N VAL A 486 -22.04 21.07 -35.46
CA VAL A 486 -23.35 20.42 -35.41
C VAL A 486 -23.53 19.64 -34.10
N THR A 487 -24.78 19.45 -33.70
CA THR A 487 -25.16 18.55 -32.61
C THR A 487 -25.12 17.09 -33.04
N LEU A 488 -25.15 16.15 -32.10
CA LEU A 488 -25.17 14.70 -32.41
C LEU A 488 -26.41 14.31 -33.23
N ASP A 489 -27.58 14.84 -32.88
CA ASP A 489 -28.83 14.55 -33.59
C ASP A 489 -28.81 15.09 -35.03
N GLU A 490 -28.23 16.28 -35.22
CA GLU A 490 -28.02 16.85 -36.56
C GLU A 490 -27.00 16.05 -37.37
N ALA A 491 -25.91 15.57 -36.75
CA ALA A 491 -24.95 14.71 -37.40
C ALA A 491 -25.57 13.36 -37.81
N GLU A 492 -26.44 12.77 -36.98
CA GLU A 492 -27.23 11.59 -37.36
C GLU A 492 -28.19 11.88 -38.51
N ALA A 493 -28.85 13.04 -38.51
CA ALA A 493 -29.72 13.44 -39.60
C ALA A 493 -28.94 13.65 -40.91
N LEU A 494 -27.73 14.21 -40.86
CA LEU A 494 -26.83 14.37 -41.99
C LEU A 494 -26.35 13.01 -42.52
N LEU A 495 -26.02 12.08 -41.62
CA LEU A 495 -25.66 10.71 -41.98
C LEU A 495 -26.84 10.00 -42.67
N ARG A 496 -28.06 10.11 -42.13
CA ARG A 496 -29.29 9.55 -42.76
C ARG A 496 -29.57 10.16 -44.14
N LYS A 497 -29.17 11.41 -44.35
CA LYS A 497 -29.26 12.10 -45.65
C LYS A 497 -28.07 11.80 -46.58
N ASN A 498 -27.15 10.92 -46.20
CA ASN A 498 -25.90 10.64 -46.92
C ASN A 498 -25.09 11.90 -47.25
N ALA A 499 -25.09 12.90 -46.37
CA ALA A 499 -24.26 14.09 -46.55
C ALA A 499 -22.78 13.69 -46.56
N ARG A 500 -21.99 14.21 -47.51
CA ARG A 500 -20.55 13.90 -47.59
C ARG A 500 -19.83 14.44 -46.34
N PRO A 501 -19.09 13.60 -45.57
CA PRO A 501 -18.32 14.05 -44.44
C PRO A 501 -17.06 14.81 -44.87
N PHE A 502 -16.49 15.58 -43.94
CA PHE A 502 -15.27 16.39 -44.04
C PHE A 502 -15.29 17.48 -45.11
N GLN A 503 -16.47 17.95 -45.54
CA GLN A 503 -16.59 18.97 -46.59
C GLN A 503 -15.89 20.30 -46.24
N GLY A 504 -15.88 20.68 -44.95
CA GLY A 504 -15.23 21.91 -44.49
C GLY A 504 -13.70 21.88 -44.45
N LEU A 505 -13.07 20.71 -44.59
CA LEU A 505 -11.60 20.60 -44.62
C LEU A 505 -11.03 21.13 -45.95
N ASN A 506 -9.72 21.41 -45.99
CA ASN A 506 -9.01 21.92 -47.18
C ASN A 506 -9.64 23.19 -47.76
N SER A 507 -9.90 24.19 -46.91
CA SER A 507 -10.54 25.47 -47.31
C SER A 507 -11.89 25.28 -48.02
N GLY A 508 -12.68 24.29 -47.61
CA GLY A 508 -14.02 24.01 -48.16
C GLY A 508 -14.03 23.10 -49.38
N THR A 509 -12.89 22.59 -49.85
CA THR A 509 -12.83 21.61 -50.96
C THR A 509 -13.10 20.17 -50.50
N GLY A 510 -13.06 19.95 -49.19
CA GLY A 510 -13.33 18.67 -48.53
C GLY A 510 -12.17 17.69 -48.57
N ALA A 511 -12.27 16.60 -47.80
CA ALA A 511 -11.25 15.56 -47.77
C ALA A 511 -11.14 14.83 -49.13
N ILE A 512 -9.89 14.60 -49.56
CA ILE A 512 -9.54 13.86 -50.78
C ILE A 512 -9.20 12.42 -50.40
N GLY A 513 -10.02 11.46 -50.84
CA GLY A 513 -9.86 10.05 -50.49
C GLY A 513 -9.25 9.15 -51.58
N HIS A 514 -9.37 9.52 -52.85
CA HIS A 514 -8.90 8.68 -53.98
C HIS A 514 -8.18 9.45 -55.08
N SER A 515 -8.42 10.76 -55.26
CA SER A 515 -7.77 11.53 -56.33
C SER A 515 -6.28 11.81 -56.09
N ASN A 516 -5.77 11.52 -54.89
CA ASN A 516 -4.34 11.48 -54.57
C ASN A 516 -3.69 10.11 -54.85
N LEU A 517 -4.46 9.09 -55.24
CA LEU A 517 -3.94 7.76 -55.55
C LEU A 517 -3.50 7.72 -57.01
N GLY A 518 -2.33 7.12 -57.29
CA GLY A 518 -1.79 7.00 -58.65
C GLY A 518 -1.11 8.26 -59.21
N SER A 519 -1.02 9.35 -58.43
CA SER A 519 -0.33 10.58 -58.82
C SER A 519 1.18 10.56 -58.61
N THR A 520 1.70 9.51 -57.96
CA THR A 520 3.13 9.35 -57.68
C THR A 520 3.74 8.40 -58.70
N GLU A 521 4.84 8.80 -59.35
CA GLU A 521 5.62 7.89 -60.20
C GLU A 521 6.14 6.73 -59.36
N LEU A 522 5.70 5.52 -59.70
CA LEU A 522 6.19 4.31 -59.07
C LEU A 522 7.55 3.97 -59.66
N PRO A 523 8.57 3.62 -58.85
CA PRO A 523 9.84 3.14 -59.37
C PRO A 523 9.60 1.91 -60.25
N GLN A 524 10.37 1.80 -61.33
CA GLN A 524 10.22 0.71 -62.31
C GLN A 524 10.42 -0.63 -61.60
N ARG A 525 9.33 -1.36 -61.40
CA ARG A 525 9.35 -2.69 -60.78
C ARG A 525 9.77 -3.70 -61.83
N LEU A 526 11.05 -4.03 -61.87
CA LEU A 526 11.58 -5.09 -62.71
C LEU A 526 11.06 -6.44 -62.19
N ILE A 527 10.08 -7.01 -62.88
CA ILE A 527 9.70 -8.40 -62.71
C ILE A 527 10.46 -9.24 -63.75
N PRO A 528 10.90 -10.47 -63.41
CA PRO A 528 11.48 -11.37 -64.40
C PRO A 528 10.50 -11.57 -65.56
N ALA A 529 11.04 -11.73 -66.78
CA ALA A 529 10.21 -12.14 -67.92
C ALA A 529 9.43 -13.40 -67.52
N GLY A 530 8.11 -13.37 -67.70
CA GLY A 530 7.24 -14.50 -67.40
C GLY A 530 7.75 -15.71 -68.17
N ARG A 531 8.04 -16.80 -67.45
CA ARG A 531 8.33 -18.08 -68.07
C ARG A 531 7.02 -18.62 -68.60
N GLU A 532 6.89 -18.82 -69.91
CA GLU A 532 5.81 -19.65 -70.43
C GLU A 532 5.95 -21.03 -69.76
N LEU A 533 4.91 -21.42 -69.03
CA LEU A 533 4.78 -22.81 -68.63
C LEU A 533 4.58 -23.59 -69.92
N ASP A 534 5.53 -24.47 -70.23
CA ASP A 534 5.30 -25.57 -71.16
C ASP A 534 4.31 -26.51 -70.47
N LEU A 535 3.03 -26.15 -70.54
CA LEU A 535 1.94 -26.99 -70.08
C LEU A 535 2.00 -28.23 -70.97
N PRO A 536 2.25 -29.44 -70.43
CA PRO A 536 2.09 -30.64 -71.24
C PRO A 536 0.66 -30.59 -71.78
N GLN A 537 0.52 -30.56 -73.11
CA GLN A 537 -0.79 -30.63 -73.76
C GLN A 537 -1.59 -31.70 -73.03
N ALA A 538 -2.74 -31.32 -72.48
CA ALA A 538 -3.60 -32.24 -71.78
C ALA A 538 -3.80 -33.46 -72.69
N LYS A 539 -3.27 -34.62 -72.30
CA LYS A 539 -3.52 -35.86 -73.02
C LYS A 539 -5.04 -35.99 -73.11
N PRO A 540 -5.63 -36.15 -74.30
CA PRO A 540 -7.06 -36.40 -74.40
C PRO A 540 -7.37 -37.63 -73.54
N ALA A 541 -8.46 -37.55 -72.75
CA ALA A 541 -8.86 -38.63 -71.88
C ALA A 541 -8.98 -39.93 -72.71
N GLU A 542 -8.18 -40.95 -72.39
CA GLU A 542 -8.32 -42.26 -73.01
C GLU A 542 -9.69 -42.83 -72.62
N LEU A 543 -10.61 -42.90 -73.58
CA LEU A 543 -11.91 -43.51 -73.38
C LEU A 543 -11.72 -45.02 -73.13
N PRO A 544 -12.38 -45.61 -72.13
CA PRO A 544 -12.24 -47.02 -71.83
C PRO A 544 -12.69 -47.87 -73.02
N ARG A 545 -11.81 -48.77 -73.50
CA ARG A 545 -12.13 -49.74 -74.54
C ARG A 545 -12.95 -50.89 -73.96
N MET A 546 -14.10 -51.15 -74.54
CA MET A 546 -14.97 -52.26 -74.20
C MET A 546 -14.40 -53.55 -74.78
N ASN A 547 -14.20 -54.57 -73.94
CA ASN A 547 -13.81 -55.89 -74.39
C ASN A 547 -14.94 -56.58 -75.17
N ARG A 548 -14.67 -57.73 -75.80
CA ARG A 548 -15.63 -58.45 -76.65
C ARG A 548 -16.99 -58.71 -75.98
N VAL A 549 -17.01 -59.04 -74.69
CA VAL A 549 -18.26 -59.30 -73.96
C VAL A 549 -19.03 -58.00 -73.71
N GLN A 550 -18.33 -56.92 -73.39
CA GLN A 550 -18.91 -55.59 -73.20
C GLN A 550 -19.45 -55.01 -74.51
N MET A 551 -18.72 -55.15 -75.63
CA MET A 551 -19.20 -54.77 -76.96
C MET A 551 -20.49 -55.52 -77.33
N ALA A 552 -20.56 -56.82 -77.04
CA ALA A 552 -21.75 -57.63 -77.29
C ALA A 552 -22.97 -57.12 -76.50
N LYS A 553 -22.80 -56.85 -75.20
CA LYS A 553 -23.88 -56.30 -74.36
C LYS A 553 -24.29 -54.90 -74.81
N TRP A 554 -23.34 -54.06 -75.17
CA TRP A 554 -23.60 -52.69 -75.63
C TRP A 554 -24.39 -52.70 -76.95
N LEU A 555 -23.97 -53.51 -77.94
CA LEU A 555 -24.67 -53.66 -79.21
C LEU A 555 -26.06 -54.29 -79.04
N GLN A 556 -26.20 -55.30 -78.19
CA GLN A 556 -27.49 -55.94 -77.90
C GLN A 556 -28.46 -54.96 -77.23
N GLY A 557 -27.99 -54.11 -76.31
CA GLY A 557 -28.81 -53.08 -75.68
C GLY A 557 -29.35 -52.04 -76.66
N ARG A 558 -28.55 -51.64 -77.66
CA ARG A 558 -28.92 -50.62 -78.66
C ARG A 558 -29.72 -51.17 -79.85
N LEU A 559 -29.41 -52.38 -80.34
CA LEU A 559 -30.06 -52.98 -81.51
C LEU A 559 -31.21 -53.95 -81.16
N GLN A 560 -31.26 -54.46 -79.94
CA GLN A 560 -32.28 -55.37 -79.43
C GLN A 560 -32.57 -56.53 -80.43
N ASN A 561 -33.80 -56.65 -80.92
CA ASN A 561 -34.23 -57.72 -81.83
C ASN A 561 -33.55 -57.68 -83.22
N GLN A 562 -32.82 -56.61 -83.55
CA GLN A 562 -32.09 -56.46 -84.82
C GLN A 562 -30.62 -56.90 -84.72
N TYR A 563 -30.16 -57.28 -83.52
CA TYR A 563 -28.80 -57.75 -83.27
C TYR A 563 -28.54 -59.11 -83.95
N ASN A 564 -27.38 -59.26 -84.59
CA ASN A 564 -26.92 -60.50 -85.22
C ASN A 564 -25.52 -60.85 -84.70
N ALA A 565 -25.28 -62.11 -84.34
CA ALA A 565 -23.98 -62.58 -83.86
C ALA A 565 -22.84 -62.39 -84.90
N ALA A 566 -23.16 -62.34 -86.20
CA ALA A 566 -22.20 -62.00 -87.24
C ALA A 566 -21.64 -60.57 -87.07
N LEU A 567 -22.45 -59.63 -86.56
CA LEU A 567 -22.03 -58.25 -86.35
C LEU A 567 -20.95 -58.14 -85.26
N LEU A 568 -21.08 -58.89 -84.16
CA LEU A 568 -20.05 -58.93 -83.13
C LEU A 568 -18.73 -59.50 -83.66
N THR A 569 -18.81 -60.42 -84.62
CA THR A 569 -17.62 -61.03 -85.24
C THR A 569 -16.88 -60.02 -86.12
N ASP A 570 -17.62 -59.23 -86.91
CA ASP A 570 -17.06 -58.15 -87.73
C ASP A 570 -16.51 -57.00 -86.88
N VAL A 571 -17.22 -56.60 -85.82
CA VAL A 571 -16.76 -55.56 -84.88
C VAL A 571 -15.51 -56.02 -84.14
N SER A 572 -15.46 -57.28 -83.69
CA SER A 572 -14.28 -57.83 -83.01
C SER A 572 -13.09 -58.00 -83.96
N ARG A 573 -13.32 -58.15 -85.26
CA ARG A 573 -12.24 -58.16 -86.27
C ARG A 573 -11.73 -56.75 -86.56
N ARG A 574 -12.63 -55.76 -86.62
CA ARG A 574 -12.29 -54.34 -86.83
C ARG A 574 -11.58 -53.74 -85.61
N TYR A 575 -11.93 -54.22 -84.40
CA TYR A 575 -11.39 -53.75 -83.13
C TYR A 575 -10.94 -54.94 -82.26
N PRO A 576 -9.79 -55.57 -82.58
CA PRO A 576 -9.29 -56.76 -81.87
C PRO A 576 -8.98 -56.49 -80.40
N ASP A 577 -8.54 -55.28 -80.07
CA ASP A 577 -8.21 -54.85 -78.69
C ASP A 577 -9.40 -54.20 -77.94
N GLY A 578 -10.61 -54.35 -78.48
CA GLY A 578 -11.82 -53.72 -77.96
C GLY A 578 -12.07 -52.33 -78.54
N ALA A 579 -13.32 -51.86 -78.43
CA ALA A 579 -13.77 -50.60 -79.03
C ALA A 579 -14.29 -49.62 -77.98
N THR A 580 -14.08 -48.34 -78.21
CA THR A 580 -14.69 -47.25 -77.45
C THR A 580 -16.14 -47.04 -77.87
N GLU A 581 -16.94 -46.40 -77.02
CA GLU A 581 -18.35 -46.12 -77.34
C GLU A 581 -18.54 -45.34 -78.65
N PRO A 582 -17.76 -44.29 -78.97
CA PRO A 582 -17.88 -43.59 -80.25
C PRO A 582 -17.52 -44.46 -81.47
N GLU A 583 -16.54 -45.37 -81.34
CA GLU A 583 -16.19 -46.33 -82.40
C GLU A 583 -17.34 -47.31 -82.67
N LEU A 584 -18.04 -47.77 -81.62
CA LEU A 584 -19.22 -48.62 -81.76
C LEU A 584 -20.43 -47.86 -82.35
N GLU A 585 -20.65 -46.60 -81.94
CA GLU A 585 -21.67 -45.73 -82.54
C GLU A 585 -21.40 -45.49 -84.04
N ALA A 586 -20.14 -45.29 -84.44
CA ALA A 586 -19.77 -45.17 -85.85
C ALA A 586 -20.10 -46.44 -86.65
N VAL A 587 -19.89 -47.64 -86.08
CA VAL A 587 -20.29 -48.89 -86.73
C VAL A 587 -21.82 -48.99 -86.89
N LEU A 588 -22.59 -48.56 -85.89
CA LEU A 588 -24.05 -48.51 -86.00
C LEU A 588 -24.50 -47.53 -87.09
N ASN A 589 -23.88 -46.35 -87.16
CA ASN A 589 -24.14 -45.36 -88.20
C ASN A 589 -23.77 -45.90 -89.60
N ASP A 590 -22.65 -46.61 -89.73
CA ASP A 590 -22.25 -47.28 -90.98
C ASP A 590 -23.26 -48.36 -91.41
N LEU A 591 -23.82 -49.12 -90.46
CA LEU A 591 -24.85 -50.12 -90.72
C LEU A 591 -26.17 -49.48 -91.16
N GLN A 592 -26.61 -48.42 -90.47
CA GLN A 592 -27.81 -47.67 -90.83
C GLN A 592 -27.67 -46.97 -92.20
N ALA A 593 -26.46 -46.54 -92.54
CA ALA A 593 -26.14 -45.96 -93.85
C ALA A 593 -25.84 -46.99 -94.95
N GLY A 594 -25.88 -48.30 -94.66
CA GLY A 594 -25.66 -49.38 -95.64
C GLY A 594 -24.21 -49.53 -96.14
N ARG A 595 -23.23 -49.01 -95.40
CA ARG A 595 -21.81 -48.88 -95.84
C ARG A 595 -20.86 -49.97 -95.33
N THR A 596 -21.35 -50.98 -94.61
CA THR A 596 -20.60 -52.20 -94.25
C THR A 596 -21.11 -53.41 -95.03
N GLY A 597 -20.26 -54.43 -95.23
CA GLY A 597 -20.59 -55.62 -96.03
C GLY A 597 -21.86 -56.36 -95.58
N ALA A 598 -22.20 -56.30 -94.29
CA ALA A 598 -23.45 -56.82 -93.74
C ALA A 598 -24.65 -55.85 -93.86
N GLY A 599 -24.42 -54.54 -93.96
CA GLY A 599 -25.45 -53.52 -94.22
C GLY A 599 -25.95 -53.54 -95.66
N ARG A 600 -25.11 -53.95 -96.63
CA ARG A 600 -25.52 -54.17 -98.03
C ARG A 600 -26.55 -55.29 -98.20
N ALA A 601 -26.60 -56.26 -97.29
CA ALA A 601 -27.55 -57.39 -97.37
C ALA A 601 -28.95 -57.09 -96.79
N LYS A 602 -29.15 -55.95 -96.09
CA LYS A 602 -30.46 -55.58 -95.52
C LYS A 602 -31.19 -54.45 -96.26
N LEU A 603 -30.58 -53.85 -97.27
CA LEU A 603 -31.19 -52.83 -98.14
C LEU A 603 -31.87 -53.38 -99.41
N GLN A 604 -32.06 -54.71 -99.49
CA GLN A 604 -32.84 -55.35 -100.56
C GLN A 604 -34.03 -56.18 -100.02
N ALA A 605 -34.43 -55.98 -98.76
CA ALA A 605 -35.61 -56.63 -98.19
C ALA A 605 -36.47 -55.68 -97.33
N ILE A 606 -36.62 -54.44 -97.79
CA ILE A 606 -37.76 -53.54 -97.53
C ILE A 606 -38.17 -52.96 -98.88
#